data_AF-A0A7J8S373-F1
#
_entry.id   AF-A0A7J8S373-F1
#
_cell.length_a   1.000
_cell.length_b   1.000
_cell.length_c   1.000
_cell.angle_alpha   90.00
_cell.angle_beta   90.00
_cell.angle_gamma   90.00
#
_symmetry.space_group_name_H-M   'P 1'
#
loop_
_entity.id
_entity.type
_entity.pdbx_description
1 polymer ?
#
loop_
_entity_poly.entity_id
_entity_poly.type
_entity_poly.pdbx_seq_one_letter_code
_entity_poly.pdbx_strand_id
1 'polypeptide(L)'
;MVPGLFPSDYLRKLPFGTKIETLSPGRCITVTSTSTVQNDPTMYKIFIVGVEITHPDLFNNGLIIIHGLQGYISQLSPFSCDVERMTSLSFPSNYDRSRNNQLSPQQHAALMRFMLRDVILRLRNSGFSVLSVALKLKYAELVSLRNVTIFALDDVSIFSGSYSYINSVRLHIVPNQFLTIADLERLPAGAPLTTLDREQSLVVTTAGGVLNKQMMRINYMSIKVADMMKNLNVIVHSLYLPFPHVTPMTATTDSMLGGEDPMSTVPVPVPPGTDEACDALDEQGKCEMRQVNHVTTHVNPHYIPEIEDHHGL
;
A
#
# COMPACT_ATOMS: atom_id res chain seq x y z
N MET A 1 -18.77 -3.12 5.88
CA MET A 1 -18.46 -4.50 5.45
C MET A 1 -17.31 -5.02 6.29
N VAL A 2 -17.37 -6.29 6.68
CA VAL A 2 -16.31 -6.97 7.43
C VAL A 2 -15.76 -8.13 6.62
N PRO A 3 -14.46 -8.46 6.74
CA PRO A 3 -13.92 -9.64 6.11
C PRO A 3 -14.25 -10.89 6.93
N GLY A 4 -14.68 -11.95 6.24
CA GLY A 4 -15.11 -13.20 6.86
C GLY A 4 -16.62 -13.43 6.73
N LEU A 5 -17.06 -14.66 7.03
CA LEU A 5 -18.46 -15.05 7.00
C LEU A 5 -19.00 -15.07 8.42
N PHE A 6 -19.97 -14.21 8.69
CA PHE A 6 -20.61 -14.08 10.00
C PHE A 6 -22.10 -14.43 9.88
N PRO A 7 -22.48 -15.71 9.74
CA PRO A 7 -23.89 -16.10 9.74
C PRO A 7 -24.53 -15.77 11.08
N SER A 8 -25.85 -15.61 11.13
CA SER A 8 -26.56 -15.23 12.35
C SER A 8 -26.24 -16.17 13.51
N ASP A 9 -26.24 -17.48 13.28
CA ASP A 9 -25.91 -18.50 14.29
C ASP A 9 -24.48 -18.40 14.84
N TYR A 10 -23.55 -17.86 14.05
CA TYR A 10 -22.20 -17.58 14.52
C TYR A 10 -22.15 -16.28 15.32
N LEU A 11 -22.82 -15.21 14.84
CA LEU A 11 -22.92 -13.95 15.55
C LEU A 11 -23.55 -14.11 16.94
N ARG A 12 -24.53 -15.01 17.10
CA ARG A 12 -25.13 -15.35 18.41
C ARG A 12 -24.15 -15.96 19.43
N LYS A 13 -23.08 -16.56 18.95
CA LYS A 13 -22.07 -17.24 19.79
C LYS A 13 -20.89 -16.32 20.13
N LEU A 14 -20.82 -15.14 19.51
CA LEU A 14 -19.77 -14.18 19.82
C LEU A 14 -19.97 -13.62 21.24
N PRO A 15 -18.89 -13.42 22.00
CA PRO A 15 -18.94 -12.68 23.25
C PRO A 15 -19.60 -11.30 23.05
N PHE A 16 -20.37 -10.86 24.05
CA PHE A 16 -20.92 -9.51 24.04
C PHE A 16 -19.79 -8.48 23.92
N GLY A 17 -19.94 -7.52 23.01
CA GLY A 17 -18.94 -6.47 22.78
C GLY A 17 -17.82 -6.88 21.82
N THR A 18 -17.89 -8.05 21.19
CA THR A 18 -16.88 -8.50 20.21
C THR A 18 -16.65 -7.44 19.14
N LYS A 19 -15.40 -7.02 18.95
CA LYS A 19 -15.00 -6.11 17.88
C LYS A 19 -14.56 -6.88 16.65
N ILE A 20 -15.10 -6.50 15.49
CA ILE A 20 -14.73 -7.06 14.19
C ILE A 20 -14.17 -5.93 13.35
N GLU A 21 -12.91 -6.05 12.94
CA GLU A 21 -12.30 -5.09 12.01
C GLU A 21 -13.04 -5.11 10.67
N THR A 22 -13.30 -3.93 10.12
CA THR A 22 -13.94 -3.77 8.82
C THR A 22 -12.91 -3.91 7.69
N LEU A 23 -13.37 -3.86 6.43
CA LEU A 23 -12.46 -3.74 5.29
C LEU A 23 -11.64 -2.44 5.30
N SER A 24 -12.01 -1.46 6.13
CA SER A 24 -11.22 -0.25 6.38
C SER A 24 -10.31 -0.48 7.59
N PRO A 25 -8.97 -0.49 7.39
CA PRO A 25 -8.02 -0.76 8.48
C PRO A 25 -8.22 0.17 9.68
N GLY A 26 -8.08 -0.37 10.90
CA GLY A 26 -8.22 0.37 12.16
C GLY A 26 -9.66 0.72 12.54
N ARG A 27 -10.65 0.41 11.68
CA ARG A 27 -12.07 0.65 11.95
C ARG A 27 -12.78 -0.65 12.29
N CYS A 28 -13.24 -0.78 13.53
CA CYS A 28 -13.94 -1.96 14.04
C CYS A 28 -15.43 -1.68 14.28
N ILE A 29 -16.28 -2.62 13.91
CA ILE A 29 -17.67 -2.68 14.37
C ILE A 29 -17.75 -3.46 15.68
N THR A 30 -18.64 -3.07 16.57
CA THR A 30 -18.91 -3.81 17.81
C THR A 30 -20.18 -4.63 17.64
N VAL A 31 -20.11 -5.93 17.94
CA VAL A 31 -21.24 -6.83 17.99
C VAL A 31 -21.74 -6.90 19.43
N THR A 32 -22.99 -6.53 19.65
CA THR A 32 -23.67 -6.70 20.93
C THR A 32 -24.90 -7.56 20.75
N SER A 33 -25.37 -8.18 21.82
CA SER A 33 -26.55 -9.01 21.80
C SER A 33 -27.36 -8.84 23.07
N THR A 34 -28.67 -9.05 22.95
CA THR A 34 -29.57 -9.11 24.11
C THR A 34 -30.18 -10.50 24.18
N SER A 35 -29.97 -11.18 25.31
CA SER A 35 -30.69 -12.40 25.67
C SER A 35 -31.66 -12.05 26.78
N THR A 36 -32.97 -12.03 26.48
CA THR A 36 -33.99 -11.66 27.47
C THR A 36 -34.58 -12.85 28.21
N VAL A 37 -34.37 -14.09 27.75
CA VAL A 37 -34.82 -15.33 28.43
C VAL A 37 -33.88 -16.48 28.08
N GLN A 38 -33.45 -17.26 29.07
CA GLN A 38 -32.44 -18.33 28.90
C GLN A 38 -32.85 -19.49 27.96
N ASN A 39 -34.11 -19.58 27.52
CA ASN A 39 -34.64 -20.77 26.83
C ASN A 39 -35.44 -20.49 25.55
N ASP A 40 -35.46 -19.27 25.02
CA ASP A 40 -36.17 -18.98 23.75
C ASP A 40 -35.21 -18.44 22.66
N PRO A 41 -34.88 -19.24 21.63
CA PRO A 41 -34.01 -18.82 20.53
C PRO A 41 -34.64 -17.73 19.64
N THR A 42 -35.94 -17.45 19.78
CA THR A 42 -36.64 -16.43 18.98
C THR A 42 -36.46 -15.00 19.49
N MET A 43 -35.97 -14.81 20.72
CA MET A 43 -35.75 -13.48 21.33
C MET A 43 -34.29 -13.03 21.37
N TYR A 44 -33.36 -13.76 20.75
CA TYR A 44 -31.97 -13.34 20.68
C TYR A 44 -31.77 -12.27 19.59
N LYS A 45 -31.66 -11.01 20.00
CA LYS A 45 -31.39 -9.88 19.09
C LYS A 45 -29.90 -9.59 19.02
N ILE A 46 -29.39 -9.38 17.81
CA ILE A 46 -28.01 -9.00 17.55
C ILE A 46 -28.00 -7.55 17.08
N PHE A 47 -27.05 -6.78 17.57
CA PHE A 47 -26.85 -5.39 17.21
C PHE A 47 -25.43 -5.18 16.71
N ILE A 48 -25.29 -4.39 15.65
CA ILE A 48 -24.02 -3.96 15.08
C ILE A 48 -23.88 -2.47 15.34
N VAL A 49 -22.95 -2.07 16.21
CA VAL A 49 -22.76 -0.67 16.60
C VAL A 49 -24.07 -0.06 17.14
N GLY A 50 -24.83 -0.86 17.91
CA GLY A 50 -26.13 -0.47 18.46
C GLY A 50 -27.32 -0.54 17.49
N VAL A 51 -27.10 -0.93 16.23
CA VAL A 51 -28.17 -1.07 15.22
C VAL A 51 -28.61 -2.53 15.11
N GLU A 52 -29.90 -2.81 15.29
CA GLU A 52 -30.44 -4.19 15.27
C GLU A 52 -30.33 -4.83 13.88
N ILE A 53 -29.93 -6.11 13.83
CA ILE A 53 -30.09 -6.97 12.65
C ILE A 53 -31.54 -7.46 12.63
N THR A 54 -32.37 -6.92 11.73
CA THR A 54 -33.78 -7.34 11.57
C THR A 54 -33.96 -8.46 10.56
N HIS A 55 -33.07 -8.56 9.57
CA HIS A 55 -33.12 -9.60 8.55
C HIS A 55 -31.79 -10.35 8.56
N PRO A 56 -31.61 -11.28 9.51
CA PRO A 56 -30.41 -12.11 9.55
C PRO A 56 -30.30 -12.97 8.29
N ASP A 57 -29.09 -13.11 7.77
CA ASP A 57 -28.78 -13.99 6.64
C ASP A 57 -29.68 -13.76 5.39
N LEU A 58 -30.12 -12.52 5.16
CA LEU A 58 -30.96 -12.11 4.02
C LEU A 58 -30.46 -12.63 2.67
N PHE A 59 -29.13 -12.76 2.54
CA PHE A 59 -28.49 -13.49 1.46
C PHE A 59 -27.29 -14.25 2.00
N ASN A 60 -27.12 -15.51 1.59
CA ASN A 60 -25.94 -16.30 1.91
C ASN A 60 -25.66 -17.27 0.75
N ASN A 61 -24.53 -17.09 0.08
CA ASN A 61 -24.04 -17.99 -0.98
C ASN A 61 -22.69 -18.63 -0.65
N GLY A 62 -22.29 -18.60 0.63
CA GLY A 62 -20.99 -19.08 1.09
C GLY A 62 -19.79 -18.19 0.71
N LEU A 63 -20.03 -17.04 0.06
CA LEU A 63 -19.00 -16.05 -0.30
C LEU A 63 -19.24 -14.69 0.34
N ILE A 64 -20.50 -14.28 0.35
CA ILE A 64 -20.97 -13.07 1.00
C ILE A 64 -22.23 -13.43 1.77
N ILE A 65 -22.30 -12.90 2.98
CA ILE A 65 -23.51 -12.91 3.80
C ILE A 65 -23.99 -11.48 3.90
N ILE A 66 -25.25 -11.25 3.55
CA ILE A 66 -25.90 -9.94 3.69
C ILE A 66 -26.89 -10.05 4.84
N HIS A 67 -26.74 -9.16 5.81
CA HIS A 67 -27.69 -8.95 6.90
C HIS A 67 -28.42 -7.63 6.68
N GLY A 68 -29.74 -7.63 6.88
CA GLY A 68 -30.52 -6.39 6.90
C GLY A 68 -30.53 -5.77 8.28
N LEU A 69 -30.20 -4.47 8.34
CA LEU A 69 -30.13 -3.68 9.57
C LEU A 69 -31.34 -2.74 9.69
N GLN A 70 -31.80 -2.50 10.91
CA GLN A 70 -32.82 -1.49 11.22
C GLN A 70 -32.17 -0.12 11.40
N GLY A 71 -31.76 0.51 10.30
CA GLY A 71 -31.19 1.86 10.29
C GLY A 71 -29.77 1.90 9.73
N TYR A 72 -29.01 2.91 10.14
CA TYR A 72 -27.68 3.21 9.60
C TYR A 72 -26.62 3.13 10.70
N ILE A 73 -25.46 2.57 10.37
CA ILE A 73 -24.26 2.61 11.22
C ILE A 73 -23.55 3.95 10.99
N SER A 74 -23.23 4.67 12.07
CA SER A 74 -22.47 5.92 12.02
C SER A 74 -21.03 5.69 11.55
N GLN A 75 -20.35 6.77 11.15
CA GLN A 75 -18.94 6.67 10.75
C GLN A 75 -18.08 6.18 11.91
N LEU A 76 -17.39 5.06 11.72
CA LEU A 76 -16.51 4.46 12.73
C LEU A 76 -15.26 5.32 12.94
N SER A 77 -14.85 5.53 14.19
CA SER A 77 -13.57 6.20 14.48
C SER A 77 -12.38 5.43 13.88
N PRO A 78 -11.33 6.12 13.37
CA PRO A 78 -10.06 5.51 12.96
C PRO A 78 -9.36 4.70 14.07
N PHE A 79 -9.72 4.92 15.33
CA PHE A 79 -9.15 4.26 16.51
C PHE A 79 -10.14 3.28 17.18
N SER A 80 -11.24 2.92 16.50
CA SER A 80 -12.28 2.06 17.10
C SER A 80 -11.77 0.66 17.47
N CYS A 81 -10.72 0.18 16.80
CA CYS A 81 -10.03 -1.06 17.17
C CYS A 81 -9.07 -0.89 18.37
N ASP A 82 -8.58 0.31 18.68
CA ASP A 82 -7.49 0.52 19.66
C ASP A 82 -7.94 0.60 21.12
N VAL A 83 -9.23 0.86 21.38
CA VAL A 83 -9.77 1.11 22.73
C VAL A 83 -9.64 -0.10 23.69
N GLU A 84 -9.18 -1.26 23.21
CA GLU A 84 -9.09 -2.50 24.01
C GLU A 84 -7.68 -3.10 24.09
N ARG A 85 -6.64 -2.41 23.62
CA ARG A 85 -5.24 -2.89 23.74
C ARG A 85 -4.75 -3.03 25.19
N MET A 86 -5.52 -2.54 26.17
CA MET A 86 -5.23 -2.72 27.60
C MET A 86 -5.85 -4.00 28.20
N THR A 87 -6.83 -4.62 27.55
CA THR A 87 -7.48 -5.85 28.04
C THR A 87 -8.07 -6.67 26.90
N SER A 88 -7.28 -7.39 26.10
CA SER A 88 -7.87 -8.48 25.30
C SER A 88 -6.84 -9.42 24.67
N LEU A 89 -7.18 -10.70 24.80
CA LEU A 89 -6.71 -11.81 23.98
C LEU A 89 -6.86 -11.42 22.51
N SER A 90 -5.73 -11.16 21.86
CA SER A 90 -5.67 -11.05 20.41
C SER A 90 -6.05 -12.41 19.84
N PHE A 91 -7.28 -12.54 19.33
CA PHE A 91 -7.58 -13.64 18.43
C PHE A 91 -6.74 -13.40 17.18
N PRO A 92 -5.85 -14.34 16.80
CA PRO A 92 -5.27 -14.29 15.48
C PRO A 92 -6.43 -14.24 14.51
N SER A 93 -6.44 -13.27 13.60
CA SER A 93 -7.22 -13.38 12.37
C SER A 93 -6.58 -14.53 11.59
N ASN A 94 -6.85 -15.75 12.02
CA ASN A 94 -6.69 -16.95 11.24
C ASN A 94 -7.74 -16.80 10.14
N TYR A 95 -7.38 -16.04 9.11
CA TYR A 95 -7.81 -16.37 7.76
C TYR A 95 -7.30 -17.78 7.55
N ASP A 96 -8.11 -18.75 7.94
CA ASP A 96 -7.87 -20.13 7.64
C ASP A 96 -8.07 -20.26 6.13
N ARG A 97 -6.98 -19.96 5.40
CA ARG A 97 -6.82 -20.15 3.97
C ARG A 97 -6.78 -21.65 3.63
N SER A 98 -7.09 -22.51 4.60
CA SER A 98 -7.17 -23.97 4.53
C SER A 98 -8.61 -24.50 4.45
N ARG A 99 -9.57 -23.75 3.90
CA ARG A 99 -10.76 -24.38 3.33
C ARG A 99 -10.58 -24.52 1.82
N ASN A 100 -10.32 -25.76 1.41
CA ASN A 100 -10.38 -26.30 0.05
C ASN A 100 -11.78 -26.17 -0.62
N ASN A 101 -12.53 -25.10 -0.35
CA ASN A 101 -13.63 -24.71 -1.21
C ASN A 101 -13.01 -23.94 -2.38
N GLN A 102 -12.51 -24.69 -3.38
CA GLN A 102 -12.12 -24.10 -4.66
C GLN A 102 -13.32 -23.34 -5.22
N LEU A 103 -13.27 -22.01 -5.09
CA LEU A 103 -14.28 -21.14 -5.67
C LEU A 103 -14.27 -21.36 -7.17
N SER A 104 -15.46 -21.50 -7.77
CA SER A 104 -15.54 -21.55 -9.23
C SER A 104 -14.92 -20.27 -9.82
N PRO A 105 -14.35 -20.32 -11.04
CA PRO A 105 -13.76 -19.14 -11.67
C PRO A 105 -14.71 -17.94 -11.74
N GLN A 106 -16.01 -18.20 -11.89
CA GLN A 106 -17.06 -17.17 -11.92
C GLN A 106 -17.22 -16.48 -10.55
N GLN A 107 -17.25 -17.28 -9.48
CA GLN A 107 -17.31 -16.79 -8.10
C GLN A 107 -16.08 -15.98 -7.73
N HIS A 108 -14.89 -16.45 -8.12
CA HIS A 108 -13.63 -15.73 -7.90
C HIS A 108 -13.64 -14.38 -8.61
N ALA A 109 -14.03 -14.35 -9.88
CA ALA A 109 -14.16 -13.09 -10.61
C ALA A 109 -15.19 -12.15 -9.97
N ALA A 110 -16.32 -12.66 -9.47
CA ALA A 110 -17.30 -11.83 -8.76
C ALA A 110 -16.71 -11.20 -7.50
N LEU A 111 -16.02 -11.98 -6.66
CA LEU A 111 -15.32 -11.47 -5.48
C LEU A 111 -14.26 -10.42 -5.85
N MET A 112 -13.42 -10.71 -6.85
CA MET A 112 -12.43 -9.75 -7.34
C MET A 112 -13.06 -8.44 -7.81
N ARG A 113 -14.20 -8.50 -8.50
CA ARG A 113 -14.94 -7.29 -8.90
C ARG A 113 -15.35 -6.45 -7.70
N PHE A 114 -15.82 -7.08 -6.62
CA PHE A 114 -16.15 -6.39 -5.37
C PHE A 114 -14.90 -5.81 -4.70
N MET A 115 -13.84 -6.60 -4.56
CA MET A 115 -12.59 -6.16 -3.92
C MET A 115 -11.94 -4.98 -4.67
N LEU A 116 -11.95 -5.00 -6.01
CA LEU A 116 -11.43 -3.90 -6.82
C LEU A 116 -12.30 -2.65 -6.73
N ARG A 117 -13.63 -2.78 -6.73
CA ARG A 117 -14.54 -1.62 -6.58
C ARG A 117 -14.37 -0.95 -5.23
N ASP A 118 -14.26 -1.73 -4.16
CA ASP A 118 -13.97 -1.25 -2.82
C ASP A 118 -12.65 -0.46 -2.77
N VAL A 119 -11.55 -1.05 -3.26
CA VAL A 119 -10.23 -0.38 -3.25
C VAL A 119 -10.22 0.88 -4.11
N ILE A 120 -10.78 0.84 -5.32
CA ILE A 120 -10.84 2.02 -6.21
C ILE A 120 -11.59 3.17 -5.52
N LEU A 121 -12.71 2.88 -4.85
CA LEU A 121 -13.49 3.89 -4.13
C LEU A 121 -12.70 4.46 -2.94
N ARG A 122 -12.06 3.61 -2.14
CA ARG A 122 -11.28 4.05 -0.97
C ARG A 122 -10.07 4.89 -1.37
N LEU A 123 -9.33 4.48 -2.41
CA LEU A 123 -8.19 5.23 -2.96
C LEU A 123 -8.60 6.63 -3.42
N ARG A 124 -9.71 6.73 -4.16
CA ARG A 124 -10.23 8.02 -4.62
C ARG A 124 -10.53 8.96 -3.45
N ASN A 125 -11.12 8.43 -2.38
CA ASN A 125 -11.52 9.22 -1.21
C ASN A 125 -10.34 9.54 -0.26
N SER A 126 -9.15 9.01 -0.51
CA SER A 126 -7.98 9.19 0.37
C SER A 126 -6.79 9.87 -0.33
N GLY A 127 -7.01 10.59 -1.42
CA GLY A 127 -5.95 11.34 -2.13
C GLY A 127 -5.12 10.51 -3.11
N PHE A 128 -5.65 9.40 -3.62
CA PHE A 128 -5.04 8.57 -4.67
C PHE A 128 -5.97 8.49 -5.89
N SER A 129 -6.57 9.62 -6.28
CA SER A 129 -7.55 9.70 -7.35
C SER A 129 -6.95 9.33 -8.72
N VAL A 130 -5.70 9.71 -9.00
CA VAL A 130 -5.01 9.34 -10.25
C VAL A 130 -4.85 7.83 -10.36
N LEU A 131 -4.39 7.18 -9.29
CA LEU A 131 -4.32 5.73 -9.24
C LEU A 131 -5.70 5.07 -9.35
N SER A 132 -6.71 5.62 -8.69
CA SER A 132 -8.08 5.07 -8.76
C SER A 132 -8.60 5.01 -10.20
N VAL A 133 -8.30 6.04 -11.02
CA VAL A 133 -8.63 6.07 -12.44
C VAL A 133 -7.80 5.05 -13.22
N ALA A 134 -6.49 4.98 -12.97
CA ALA A 134 -5.61 4.01 -13.63
C ALA A 134 -6.06 2.56 -13.39
N LEU A 135 -6.44 2.21 -12.15
CA LEU A 135 -6.97 0.88 -11.82
C LEU A 135 -8.30 0.60 -12.52
N LYS A 136 -9.17 1.62 -12.69
CA LYS A 136 -10.41 1.49 -13.45
C LYS A 136 -10.15 1.20 -14.93
N LEU A 137 -9.11 1.81 -15.52
CA LEU A 137 -8.68 1.53 -16.90
C LEU A 137 -8.10 0.12 -17.05
N LYS A 138 -7.42 -0.39 -16.02
CA LYS A 138 -6.83 -1.75 -16.00
C LYS A 138 -7.76 -2.83 -15.45
N TYR A 139 -9.02 -2.51 -15.18
CA TYR A 139 -9.96 -3.38 -14.47
C TYR A 139 -10.12 -4.76 -15.11
N ALA A 140 -10.17 -4.83 -16.46
CA ALA A 140 -10.32 -6.09 -17.19
C ALA A 140 -9.13 -7.04 -17.00
N GLU A 141 -7.92 -6.51 -16.83
CA GLU A 141 -6.72 -7.30 -16.53
C GLU A 141 -6.74 -7.74 -15.06
N LEU A 142 -7.06 -6.82 -14.15
CA LEU A 142 -7.03 -7.04 -12.70
C LEU A 142 -8.09 -8.02 -12.19
N VAL A 143 -9.28 -8.05 -12.80
CA VAL A 143 -10.39 -8.93 -12.36
C VAL A 143 -10.08 -10.42 -12.55
N SER A 144 -9.15 -10.75 -13.46
CA SER A 144 -8.73 -12.12 -13.73
C SER A 144 -7.70 -12.65 -12.71
N LEU A 145 -7.13 -11.77 -11.88
CA LEU A 145 -6.06 -12.12 -10.95
C LEU A 145 -6.62 -12.78 -9.69
N ARG A 146 -5.79 -13.60 -9.04
CA ARG A 146 -6.14 -14.20 -7.74
C ARG A 146 -6.12 -13.16 -6.64
N ASN A 147 -4.95 -12.52 -6.50
CA ASN A 147 -4.66 -11.47 -5.54
C ASN A 147 -3.81 -10.38 -6.23
N VAL A 148 -3.71 -9.21 -5.63
CA VAL A 148 -2.94 -8.08 -6.16
C VAL A 148 -2.26 -7.32 -5.03
N THR A 149 -0.95 -7.07 -5.16
CA THR A 149 -0.22 -6.08 -4.36
C THR A 149 0.02 -4.85 -5.22
N ILE A 150 -0.36 -3.67 -4.74
CA ILE A 150 -0.25 -2.40 -5.45
C ILE A 150 0.66 -1.47 -4.67
N PHE A 151 1.64 -0.87 -5.33
CA PHE A 151 2.47 0.19 -4.76
C PHE A 151 2.01 1.54 -5.30
N ALA A 152 1.48 2.38 -4.41
CA ALA A 152 0.70 3.55 -4.75
C ALA A 152 1.45 4.85 -4.46
N LEU A 153 1.34 5.80 -5.39
CA LEU A 153 1.68 7.21 -5.15
C LEU A 153 0.41 8.03 -4.91
N ASP A 154 0.48 8.93 -3.93
CA ASP A 154 -0.58 9.92 -3.68
C ASP A 154 -0.57 11.02 -4.76
N ASP A 155 -1.73 11.66 -4.92
CA ASP A 155 -1.96 12.67 -5.95
C ASP A 155 -0.98 13.86 -5.79
N VAL A 156 -0.66 14.25 -4.56
CA VAL A 156 0.28 15.35 -4.29
C VAL A 156 1.66 15.01 -4.86
N SER A 157 2.16 13.81 -4.57
CA SER A 157 3.47 13.34 -5.03
C SER A 157 3.54 13.20 -6.56
N ILE A 158 2.44 12.80 -7.21
CA ILE A 158 2.32 12.77 -8.68
C ILE A 158 2.38 14.18 -9.26
N PHE A 159 1.58 15.12 -8.75
CA PHE A 159 1.53 16.49 -9.25
C PHE A 159 2.77 17.32 -8.90
N SER A 160 3.55 16.92 -7.89
CA SER A 160 4.82 17.56 -7.52
C SER A 160 6.03 17.10 -8.35
N GLY A 161 5.85 16.24 -9.35
CA GLY A 161 6.93 15.89 -10.29
C GLY A 161 7.06 14.39 -10.60
N SER A 162 6.29 13.52 -9.95
CA SER A 162 6.30 12.07 -10.20
C SER A 162 5.35 11.63 -11.31
N TYR A 163 5.24 12.41 -12.40
CA TYR A 163 4.29 12.16 -13.49
C TYR A 163 4.59 10.87 -14.27
N SER A 164 5.83 10.36 -14.21
CA SER A 164 6.22 9.07 -14.80
C SER A 164 5.38 7.91 -14.29
N TYR A 165 4.91 7.98 -13.04
CA TYR A 165 4.03 7.00 -12.41
C TYR A 165 2.79 6.68 -13.27
N ILE A 166 2.20 7.69 -13.90
CA ILE A 166 0.96 7.57 -14.69
C ILE A 166 1.15 6.61 -15.87
N ASN A 167 2.31 6.66 -16.51
CA ASN A 167 2.63 5.84 -17.68
C ASN A 167 3.20 4.47 -17.28
N SER A 168 3.66 4.30 -16.04
CA SER A 168 4.31 3.09 -15.53
C SER A 168 3.49 2.36 -14.45
N VAL A 169 2.17 2.59 -14.35
CA VAL A 169 1.34 1.96 -13.29
C VAL A 169 1.44 0.44 -13.28
N ARG A 170 1.66 -0.21 -14.44
CA ARG A 170 1.81 -1.68 -14.52
C ARG A 170 3.04 -2.20 -13.75
N LEU A 171 4.15 -1.45 -13.75
CA LEU A 171 5.36 -1.76 -12.97
C LEU A 171 5.10 -1.72 -11.46
N HIS A 172 4.08 -1.00 -11.03
CA HIS A 172 3.73 -0.81 -9.62
C HIS A 172 2.70 -1.81 -9.12
N ILE A 173 2.31 -2.78 -9.94
CA ILE A 173 1.31 -3.79 -9.60
C ILE A 173 1.95 -5.17 -9.69
N VAL A 174 1.91 -5.94 -8.60
CA VAL A 174 2.39 -7.32 -8.54
C VAL A 174 1.16 -8.25 -8.61
N PRO A 175 0.96 -8.96 -9.74
CA PRO A 175 -0.19 -9.83 -9.92
C PRO A 175 -0.06 -11.16 -9.17
N ASN A 176 -1.20 -11.72 -8.77
CA ASN A 176 -1.34 -13.04 -8.14
C ASN A 176 -0.61 -13.21 -6.80
N GLN A 177 -0.18 -12.12 -6.17
CA GLN A 177 0.48 -12.12 -4.87
C GLN A 177 -0.25 -11.13 -3.94
N PHE A 178 -0.39 -11.51 -2.68
CA PHE A 178 -0.88 -10.65 -1.61
C PHE A 178 0.23 -10.56 -0.59
N LEU A 179 1.00 -9.47 -0.64
CA LEU A 179 2.23 -9.32 0.13
C LEU A 179 2.00 -8.23 1.17
N THR A 180 1.80 -8.63 2.42
CA THR A 180 1.84 -7.69 3.55
C THR A 180 3.26 -7.20 3.77
N ILE A 181 3.44 -6.14 4.56
CA ILE A 181 4.79 -5.70 4.92
C ILE A 181 5.60 -6.83 5.58
N ALA A 182 4.97 -7.65 6.43
CA ALA A 182 5.63 -8.79 7.04
C ALA A 182 6.06 -9.86 6.02
N ASP A 183 5.32 -10.02 4.92
CA ASP A 183 5.71 -10.92 3.84
C ASP A 183 6.84 -10.34 3.01
N LEU A 184 6.78 -9.04 2.71
CA LEU A 184 7.82 -8.32 1.99
C LEU A 184 9.15 -8.35 2.76
N GLU A 185 9.13 -8.08 4.07
CA GLU A 185 10.34 -8.06 4.91
C GLU A 185 11.01 -9.43 5.06
N ARG A 186 10.27 -10.52 4.81
CA ARG A 186 10.82 -11.89 4.78
C ARG A 186 11.55 -12.21 3.47
N LEU A 187 11.39 -11.40 2.43
CA LEU A 187 12.06 -11.62 1.17
C LEU A 187 13.55 -11.27 1.28
N PRO A 188 14.46 -12.12 0.78
CA PRO A 188 15.87 -11.80 0.75
C PRO A 188 16.17 -10.69 -0.26
N ALA A 189 17.28 -10.00 -0.08
CA ALA A 189 17.80 -9.08 -1.10
C ALA A 189 18.09 -9.86 -2.39
N GLY A 190 17.81 -9.24 -3.54
CA GLY A 190 17.83 -9.87 -4.85
C GLY A 190 16.54 -10.61 -5.23
N ALA A 191 15.57 -10.78 -4.33
CA ALA A 191 14.32 -11.46 -4.66
C ALA A 191 13.52 -10.69 -5.74
N PRO A 192 13.17 -11.35 -6.87
CA PRO A 192 12.39 -10.71 -7.92
C PRO A 192 10.90 -10.72 -7.58
N LEU A 193 10.21 -9.64 -7.93
CA LEU A 193 8.78 -9.48 -7.88
C LEU A 193 8.27 -9.22 -9.30
N THR A 194 7.65 -10.25 -9.90
CA THR A 194 7.02 -10.12 -11.21
C THR A 194 5.92 -9.06 -11.15
N THR A 195 5.89 -8.14 -12.11
CA THR A 195 4.87 -7.09 -12.16
C THR A 195 3.85 -7.35 -13.25
N LEU A 196 2.85 -6.48 -13.35
CA LEU A 196 1.89 -6.50 -14.44
C LEU A 196 2.54 -6.05 -15.75
N ASP A 197 3.64 -5.31 -15.66
CA ASP A 197 4.52 -5.08 -16.80
C ASP A 197 5.28 -6.37 -17.11
N ARG A 198 5.09 -6.91 -18.32
CA ARG A 198 5.61 -8.24 -18.69
C ARG A 198 7.12 -8.23 -18.91
N GLU A 199 7.67 -7.05 -19.20
CA GLU A 199 9.08 -6.89 -19.55
C GLU A 199 9.92 -6.47 -18.34
N GLN A 200 9.27 -6.16 -17.21
CA GLN A 200 9.93 -5.58 -16.06
C GLN A 200 9.47 -6.20 -14.74
N SER A 201 10.45 -6.49 -13.89
CA SER A 201 10.25 -6.95 -12.53
C SER A 201 10.82 -5.93 -11.55
N LEU A 202 10.23 -5.87 -10.35
CA LEU A 202 10.89 -5.22 -9.23
C LEU A 202 11.85 -6.21 -8.56
N VAL A 203 12.83 -5.69 -7.84
CA VAL A 203 13.80 -6.48 -7.09
C VAL A 203 13.89 -5.92 -5.68
N VAL A 204 13.90 -6.79 -4.68
CA VAL A 204 14.19 -6.38 -3.30
C VAL A 204 15.66 -5.98 -3.22
N THR A 205 15.96 -4.68 -3.09
CA THR A 205 17.35 -4.18 -3.04
C THR A 205 17.90 -4.16 -1.62
N THR A 206 17.02 -4.07 -0.61
CA THR A 206 17.41 -4.13 0.79
C THR A 206 16.37 -4.97 1.53
N ALA A 207 16.80 -6.10 2.10
CA ALA A 207 15.93 -6.95 2.89
C ALA A 207 15.48 -6.24 4.16
N GLY A 208 14.21 -6.44 4.54
CA GLY A 208 13.68 -5.97 5.82
C GLY A 208 13.99 -6.92 6.97
N GLY A 209 13.51 -6.58 8.17
CA GLY A 209 13.49 -7.48 9.32
C GLY A 209 14.16 -6.93 10.57
N VAL A 210 13.84 -7.54 11.72
CA VAL A 210 14.24 -7.08 13.07
C VAL A 210 15.77 -7.00 13.25
N LEU A 211 16.52 -7.85 12.56
CA LEU A 211 17.99 -7.85 12.59
C LEU A 211 18.58 -6.75 11.70
N ASN A 212 17.86 -6.36 10.65
CA ASN A 212 18.27 -5.38 9.67
C ASN A 212 17.72 -4.02 10.12
N LYS A 213 18.51 -3.20 10.82
CA LYS A 213 18.12 -1.83 11.23
C LYS A 213 17.77 -0.89 10.06
N GLN A 214 17.89 -1.35 8.81
CA GLN A 214 17.61 -0.59 7.60
C GLN A 214 16.19 -0.85 7.14
N MET A 215 15.51 0.22 6.71
CA MET A 215 14.19 0.11 6.09
C MET A 215 14.29 -0.67 4.78
N MET A 216 13.39 -1.65 4.61
CA MET A 216 13.30 -2.46 3.40
C MET A 216 13.15 -1.58 2.16
N ARG A 217 13.81 -1.96 1.07
CA ARG A 217 13.73 -1.27 -0.22
C ARG A 217 13.48 -2.23 -1.37
N ILE A 218 12.65 -1.78 -2.32
CA ILE A 218 12.31 -2.47 -3.56
C ILE A 218 12.68 -1.51 -4.69
N ASN A 219 13.50 -1.94 -5.66
CA ASN A 219 14.10 -1.06 -6.67
C ASN A 219 14.65 0.24 -6.06
N TYR A 220 15.39 0.13 -4.96
CA TYR A 220 15.97 1.26 -4.19
C TYR A 220 14.96 2.21 -3.54
N MET A 221 13.66 1.99 -3.74
CA MET A 221 12.59 2.77 -3.14
C MET A 221 12.08 2.13 -1.86
N SER A 222 11.84 2.97 -0.85
CA SER A 222 11.29 2.54 0.41
C SER A 222 9.76 2.70 0.46
N ILE A 223 9.12 1.88 1.27
CA ILE A 223 7.67 1.96 1.50
C ILE A 223 7.39 3.09 2.50
N LYS A 224 6.57 4.06 2.10
CA LYS A 224 6.14 5.22 2.91
C LYS A 224 5.13 4.81 3.97
N VAL A 225 4.06 4.13 3.55
CA VAL A 225 3.04 3.56 4.44
C VAL A 225 2.79 2.12 4.03
N ALA A 226 3.19 1.20 4.91
CA ALA A 226 2.93 -0.22 4.77
C ALA A 226 1.46 -0.55 5.02
N ASP A 227 0.92 -1.54 4.29
CA ASP A 227 -0.43 -2.09 4.47
C ASP A 227 -1.54 -1.01 4.51
N MET A 228 -1.33 0.12 3.83
CA MET A 228 -2.18 1.32 3.89
C MET A 228 -3.65 1.00 3.62
N MET A 229 -3.90 0.11 2.66
CA MET A 229 -5.23 -0.45 2.43
C MET A 229 -5.13 -1.93 2.15
N LYS A 230 -6.04 -2.71 2.71
CA LYS A 230 -6.18 -4.13 2.37
C LYS A 230 -7.63 -4.54 2.37
N ASN A 231 -7.94 -5.56 1.58
CA ASN A 231 -9.13 -6.39 1.69
C ASN A 231 -8.73 -7.85 1.45
N LEU A 232 -9.66 -8.71 1.05
CA LEU A 232 -9.38 -10.14 0.90
C LEU A 232 -8.37 -10.48 -0.20
N ASN A 233 -8.33 -9.69 -1.27
CA ASN A 233 -7.57 -10.02 -2.48
C ASN A 233 -6.61 -8.91 -2.90
N VAL A 234 -6.79 -7.68 -2.42
CA VAL A 234 -6.00 -6.52 -2.82
C VAL A 234 -5.34 -5.90 -1.59
N ILE A 235 -4.05 -5.63 -1.70
CA ILE A 235 -3.28 -4.87 -0.71
C ILE A 235 -2.56 -3.71 -1.39
N VAL A 236 -2.51 -2.57 -0.72
CA VAL A 236 -1.92 -1.33 -1.21
C VAL A 236 -0.90 -0.82 -0.19
N HIS A 237 0.32 -0.59 -0.66
CA HIS A 237 1.39 0.09 0.06
C HIS A 237 1.60 1.46 -0.57
N SER A 238 1.89 2.49 0.23
CA SER A 238 2.20 3.82 -0.31
C SER A 238 3.71 4.01 -0.49
N LEU A 239 4.13 4.74 -1.52
CA LEU A 239 5.51 5.12 -1.80
C LEU A 239 5.69 6.65 -1.77
N TYR A 240 6.95 7.09 -1.66
CA TYR A 240 7.31 8.51 -1.85
C TYR A 240 7.56 8.86 -3.33
N LEU A 241 8.19 7.96 -4.09
CA LEU A 241 8.53 8.14 -5.51
C LEU A 241 8.21 6.86 -6.28
N PRO A 242 7.94 6.94 -7.59
CA PRO A 242 7.68 5.77 -8.41
C PRO A 242 8.92 4.90 -8.50
N PHE A 243 8.73 3.60 -8.70
CA PHE A 243 9.83 2.69 -8.99
C PHE A 243 10.51 3.09 -10.29
N PRO A 244 11.86 3.18 -10.29
CA PRO A 244 12.60 3.39 -11.51
C PRO A 244 12.52 2.14 -12.39
N HIS A 245 12.52 2.36 -13.70
CA HIS A 245 12.75 1.34 -14.69
C HIS A 245 14.23 0.95 -14.64
N VAL A 246 14.55 -0.23 -14.10
CA VAL A 246 15.92 -0.78 -14.12
C VAL A 246 16.04 -1.75 -15.29
N THR A 247 16.94 -1.46 -16.22
CA THR A 247 17.31 -2.41 -17.27
C THR A 247 18.18 -3.53 -16.66
N PRO A 248 17.98 -4.81 -17.03
CA PRO A 248 18.69 -5.93 -16.41
C PRO A 248 20.23 -5.88 -16.49
N MET A 249 20.81 -5.00 -17.30
CA MET A 249 22.27 -4.90 -17.47
C MET A 249 22.99 -4.16 -16.33
N THR A 250 22.30 -3.37 -15.51
CA THR A 250 22.95 -2.58 -14.43
C THR A 250 22.95 -3.26 -13.06
N ALA A 251 22.22 -4.37 -12.88
CA ALA A 251 22.13 -5.06 -11.59
C ALA A 251 23.30 -6.01 -11.29
N THR A 252 24.20 -6.26 -12.24
CA THR A 252 25.31 -7.22 -12.10
C THR A 252 26.67 -6.59 -11.79
N THR A 253 26.81 -5.26 -11.87
CA THR A 253 28.13 -4.62 -11.71
C THR A 253 28.45 -4.13 -10.29
N ASP A 254 27.48 -4.11 -9.37
CA ASP A 254 27.69 -3.55 -8.01
C ASP A 254 28.12 -4.58 -6.94
N SER A 255 28.36 -5.84 -7.32
CA SER A 255 28.86 -6.90 -6.40
C SER A 255 30.36 -7.20 -6.51
N MET A 256 31.15 -6.37 -7.20
CA MET A 256 32.56 -6.66 -7.51
C MET A 256 33.56 -5.59 -7.04
N LEU A 257 33.20 -4.71 -6.10
CA LEU A 257 34.14 -3.75 -5.50
C LEU A 257 34.13 -3.86 -3.97
N GLY A 258 34.66 -4.98 -3.48
CA GLY A 258 35.19 -5.16 -2.12
C GLY A 258 36.61 -5.72 -2.25
N GLY A 259 37.61 -4.93 -1.84
CA GLY A 259 38.98 -4.98 -2.33
C GLY A 259 39.89 -6.07 -1.80
N GLU A 260 41.08 -6.16 -2.41
CA GLU A 260 42.40 -6.39 -1.83
C GLU A 260 43.47 -6.31 -2.95
N ASP A 261 44.40 -5.35 -2.84
CA ASP A 261 45.65 -5.28 -3.61
C ASP A 261 46.59 -6.44 -3.23
N PRO A 262 47.37 -7.01 -4.18
CA PRO A 262 48.75 -6.52 -4.27
C PRO A 262 49.34 -6.46 -5.71
N MET A 263 50.02 -5.35 -5.97
CA MET A 263 51.28 -5.17 -6.69
C MET A 263 51.62 -6.13 -7.86
N SER A 264 51.51 -5.62 -9.10
CA SER A 264 52.41 -6.04 -10.18
C SER A 264 52.59 -4.94 -11.23
N THR A 265 53.86 -4.64 -11.49
CA THR A 265 54.42 -3.56 -12.30
C THR A 265 54.56 -3.98 -13.75
N VAL A 266 53.83 -3.37 -14.70
CA VAL A 266 54.25 -3.22 -16.13
C VAL A 266 53.53 -1.99 -16.75
N PRO A 267 54.18 -1.15 -17.58
CA PRO A 267 53.62 0.12 -18.07
C PRO A 267 52.95 0.06 -19.46
N VAL A 268 51.84 0.82 -19.60
CA VAL A 268 51.44 1.73 -20.73
C VAL A 268 51.11 1.06 -22.10
N PRO A 269 49.98 1.37 -22.79
CA PRO A 269 49.79 2.64 -23.52
C PRO A 269 48.42 3.34 -23.46
N VAL A 270 48.51 4.67 -23.46
CA VAL A 270 47.43 5.66 -23.51
C VAL A 270 46.77 5.67 -24.91
N PRO A 271 45.43 5.59 -25.03
CA PRO A 271 44.72 5.89 -26.26
C PRO A 271 44.35 7.39 -26.36
N PRO A 272 44.26 7.95 -27.58
CA PRO A 272 44.10 9.38 -27.80
C PRO A 272 42.64 9.85 -27.73
N GLY A 273 42.46 11.04 -27.14
CA GLY A 273 41.52 12.10 -27.53
C GLY A 273 40.05 11.74 -27.79
N THR A 274 39.18 12.07 -26.83
CA THR A 274 37.77 12.39 -27.11
C THR A 274 37.59 13.90 -27.04
N ASP A 275 37.30 14.50 -28.19
CA ASP A 275 36.83 15.87 -28.34
C ASP A 275 35.46 16.01 -27.67
N GLU A 276 35.38 16.82 -26.61
CA GLU A 276 34.13 17.48 -26.21
C GLU A 276 34.26 18.98 -26.49
N ALA A 277 33.36 19.45 -27.34
CA ALA A 277 33.29 20.78 -27.90
C ALA A 277 33.12 21.86 -26.81
N CYS A 278 34.00 22.87 -26.85
CA CYS A 278 33.80 24.14 -26.18
C CYS A 278 33.12 25.12 -27.16
N ASP A 279 31.92 25.57 -26.85
CA ASP A 279 31.25 26.64 -27.59
C ASP A 279 31.83 28.01 -27.18
N ALA A 280 32.36 28.71 -28.18
CA ALA A 280 32.85 30.11 -28.22
C ALA A 280 34.26 30.40 -27.63
N LEU A 281 35.17 30.81 -28.53
CA LEU A 281 36.49 31.40 -28.25
C LEU A 281 36.43 32.92 -28.44
N ASP A 282 37.14 33.69 -27.60
CA ASP A 282 37.50 35.07 -27.90
C ASP A 282 38.89 35.15 -28.59
N GLU A 283 39.23 36.33 -29.12
CA GLU A 283 40.38 36.55 -30.02
C GLU A 283 41.77 36.40 -29.38
N GLN A 284 41.89 35.86 -28.16
CA GLN A 284 43.19 35.61 -27.52
C GLN A 284 43.40 34.19 -26.98
N GLY A 285 42.50 33.24 -27.25
CA GLY A 285 42.80 31.81 -27.17
C GLY A 285 43.20 31.29 -25.77
N LYS A 286 42.52 31.73 -24.70
CA LYS A 286 42.64 31.15 -23.35
C LYS A 286 41.27 30.70 -22.81
N CYS A 287 41.20 29.50 -22.25
CA CYS A 287 40.03 29.02 -21.49
C CYS A 287 39.94 29.75 -20.15
N GLU A 288 38.91 30.56 -19.94
CA GLU A 288 38.62 31.18 -18.65
C GLU A 288 37.57 30.36 -17.88
N MET A 289 37.90 29.91 -16.66
CA MET A 289 36.92 29.34 -15.73
C MET A 289 36.01 30.46 -15.24
N ARG A 290 34.71 30.41 -15.56
CA ARG A 290 33.72 31.27 -14.89
C ARG A 290 33.68 30.94 -13.39
N GLN A 291 34.10 31.89 -12.56
CA GLN A 291 33.81 31.87 -11.13
C GLN A 291 32.29 31.88 -10.92
N VAL A 292 31.76 30.81 -10.34
CA VAL A 292 30.40 30.78 -9.82
C VAL A 292 30.38 31.57 -8.52
N ASN A 293 29.79 32.77 -8.55
CA ASN A 293 29.53 33.54 -7.34
C ASN A 293 28.61 32.74 -6.41
N HIS A 294 29.13 32.37 -5.25
CA HIS A 294 28.39 31.78 -4.15
C HIS A 294 27.44 32.85 -3.59
N VAL A 295 26.14 32.76 -3.88
CA VAL A 295 25.13 33.57 -3.20
C VAL A 295 24.87 32.93 -1.84
N THR A 296 25.44 33.50 -0.79
CA THR A 296 25.16 33.13 0.60
C THR A 296 23.86 33.81 1.03
N THR A 297 22.75 33.08 1.05
CA THR A 297 21.51 33.55 1.70
C THR A 297 21.63 33.42 3.21
N HIS A 298 21.90 34.52 3.90
CA HIS A 298 21.73 34.62 5.36
C HIS A 298 20.23 34.67 5.68
N VAL A 299 19.71 33.64 6.35
CA VAL A 299 18.38 33.65 6.96
C VAL A 299 18.52 34.28 8.35
N ASN A 300 17.87 35.43 8.55
CA ASN A 300 17.79 36.10 9.85
C ASN A 300 16.58 35.52 10.64
N PRO A 301 16.78 34.86 11.79
CA PRO A 301 15.69 34.22 12.52
C PRO A 301 15.12 35.18 13.55
N HIS A 302 14.27 36.12 13.15
CA HIS A 302 13.28 36.77 14.03
C HIS A 302 12.36 37.67 13.22
N TYR A 303 11.26 37.12 12.71
CA TYR A 303 10.08 37.90 12.37
C TYR A 303 8.85 36.99 12.45
N ILE A 304 8.00 37.23 13.44
CA ILE A 304 6.65 36.65 13.56
C ILE A 304 5.71 37.77 13.13
N PRO A 305 4.89 37.62 12.07
CA PRO A 305 3.83 38.57 11.81
C PRO A 305 2.64 38.25 12.74
N GLU A 306 2.24 39.23 13.54
CA GLU A 306 0.95 39.23 14.23
C GLU A 306 -0.19 39.26 13.20
N ILE A 307 -1.16 38.37 13.35
CA ILE A 307 -2.38 38.35 12.55
C ILE A 307 -3.42 39.20 13.30
N GLU A 308 -3.77 40.32 12.70
CA GLU A 308 -4.73 41.29 13.20
C GLU A 308 -6.17 40.77 12.94
N ASP A 309 -6.89 40.52 14.04
CA ASP A 309 -8.29 40.09 14.06
C ASP A 309 -9.20 41.29 13.75
N HIS A 310 -9.83 41.30 12.58
CA HIS A 310 -10.90 42.25 12.27
C HIS A 310 -12.26 41.55 12.33
N HIS A 311 -12.88 41.61 13.50
CA HIS A 311 -14.32 41.61 13.65
C HIS A 311 -14.88 43.00 13.33
N GLY A 312 -15.92 43.07 12.50
CA GLY A 312 -16.65 44.32 12.27
C GLY A 312 -17.88 44.17 11.37
N LEU A 313 -19.04 43.98 12.02
CA LEU A 313 -20.44 44.18 11.62
C LEU A 313 -21.09 43.20 10.63
#